data_AF-A0A1H7T6Z9-F1
#
_entry.id   AF-A0A1H7T6Z9-F1
#
_cell.length_a   1.000
_cell.length_b   1.000
_cell.length_c   1.000
_cell.angle_alpha   90.00
_cell.angle_beta   90.00
_cell.angle_gamma   90.00
#
_symmetry.space_group_name_H-M   'P 1'
#
loop_
_entity.id
_entity.type
_entity.pdbx_description
1 polymer ?
#
loop_
_entity_poly.entity_id
_entity_poly.type
_entity_poly.pdbx_seq_one_letter_code
_entity_poly.pdbx_strand_id
1 'polypeptide(L)'
;MMKIVLFVFVLLVSTVISSQDSYENGSIDFGLGAVISVGLQEEVGFNIRSQFTSSTKKSTYIVEYNRFFIKEFENTEVYNDFGVAYNVRLIHWESLSVTGGIGYVGNDYEVLSKAEDTSNLFFFYRKF
;
A
#
# COMPACT_ATOMS: atom_id res chain seq x y z
N MET A 1 12.89 -20.62 -23.27
CA MET A 1 12.70 -19.18 -22.98
C MET A 1 12.25 -18.92 -21.54
N MET A 2 11.12 -19.45 -21.09
CA MET A 2 10.57 -19.23 -19.74
C MET A 2 11.54 -19.58 -18.57
N LYS A 3 12.34 -20.65 -18.71
CA LYS A 3 13.33 -21.05 -17.69
C LYS A 3 14.48 -20.05 -17.53
N ILE A 4 14.89 -19.39 -18.63
CA ILE A 4 15.96 -18.40 -18.61
C ILE A 4 15.46 -17.11 -17.95
N VAL A 5 14.23 -16.71 -18.25
CA VAL A 5 13.58 -15.55 -17.61
C VAL A 5 13.43 -15.77 -16.11
N LEU A 6 12.97 -16.95 -15.69
CA LEU A 6 12.85 -17.31 -14.27
C LEU A 6 14.22 -17.31 -13.58
N PHE A 7 15.26 -17.85 -14.23
CA PHE A 7 16.61 -17.90 -13.68
C PHE A 7 17.22 -16.49 -13.53
N VAL A 8 17.03 -15.63 -14.53
CA VAL A 8 17.46 -14.21 -14.48
C VAL A 8 16.70 -13.46 -13.38
N PHE A 9 15.40 -13.71 -13.22
CA PHE A 9 14.59 -13.12 -12.15
C PHE A 9 15.07 -13.56 -10.76
N VAL A 10 15.35 -14.86 -10.57
CA VAL A 10 15.90 -15.39 -9.30
C VAL A 10 17.28 -14.81 -9.01
N LEU A 11 18.15 -14.70 -10.01
CA LEU A 11 19.47 -14.06 -9.87
C LEU A 11 19.34 -12.60 -9.46
N LEU A 12 18.45 -11.85 -10.09
CA LEU A 12 18.24 -10.43 -9.80
C LEU A 12 17.64 -10.21 -8.40
N VAL A 13 16.74 -11.09 -7.95
CA VAL A 13 16.23 -11.07 -6.57
C VAL A 13 17.35 -11.40 -5.58
N SER A 14 18.21 -12.38 -5.88
CA SER A 14 19.29 -12.78 -4.98
C SER A 14 20.37 -11.70 -4.80
N THR A 15 20.72 -10.95 -5.86
CA THR A 15 21.71 -9.87 -5.76
C THR A 15 21.18 -8.66 -4.98
N VAL A 16 19.88 -8.39 -5.07
CA VAL A 16 19.23 -7.33 -4.26
C VAL A 16 19.27 -7.70 -2.78
N ILE A 17 19.01 -8.97 -2.43
CA ILE A 17 19.01 -9.44 -1.03
C ILE A 17 20.43 -9.42 -0.43
N SER A 18 21.47 -9.81 -1.20
CA SER A 18 22.86 -9.88 -0.71
C SER A 18 23.58 -8.53 -0.60
N SER A 19 22.97 -7.43 -1.05
CA SER A 19 23.58 -6.09 -1.02
C SER A 19 23.34 -5.29 0.28
N GLN A 20 22.74 -5.91 1.31
CA GLN A 20 22.33 -5.22 2.53
C GLN A 20 23.43 -5.03 3.58
N ASP A 21 24.59 -5.68 3.44
CA ASP A 21 25.69 -5.56 4.40
C ASP A 21 26.73 -4.54 3.95
N SER A 22 26.53 -3.26 4.28
CA SER A 22 27.56 -2.31 4.75
C SER A 22 27.07 -0.86 4.68
N TYR A 23 27.08 -0.19 5.84
CA TYR A 23 26.79 1.22 6.15
C TYR A 23 25.31 1.65 6.21
N GLU A 24 24.85 1.92 7.44
CA GLU A 24 23.63 2.68 7.77
C GLU A 24 22.45 2.45 6.82
N ASN A 25 22.11 1.21 6.51
CA ASN A 25 21.01 0.95 5.58
C ASN A 25 19.68 0.92 6.35
N GLY A 26 18.72 1.71 5.85
CA GLY A 26 17.33 1.62 6.31
C GLY A 26 16.76 0.20 6.14
N SER A 27 15.62 -0.09 6.77
CA SER A 27 14.97 -1.39 6.63
C SER A 27 14.00 -1.39 5.45
N ILE A 28 13.91 -2.52 4.75
CA ILE A 28 12.81 -2.78 3.81
C ILE A 28 11.95 -3.91 4.39
N ASP A 29 10.66 -3.63 4.54
CA ASP A 29 9.64 -4.55 5.02
C ASP A 29 8.67 -4.85 3.88
N PHE A 30 8.25 -6.11 3.76
CA PHE A 30 7.25 -6.55 2.79
C PHE A 30 6.05 -7.16 3.52
N GLY A 31 4.85 -6.83 3.04
CA GLY A 31 3.59 -7.31 3.59
C GLY A 31 2.69 -7.89 2.52
N LEU A 32 2.00 -8.97 2.89
CA LEU A 32 0.91 -9.56 2.11
C LEU A 32 -0.26 -9.75 3.07
N GLY A 33 -1.47 -9.38 2.67
CA GLY A 33 -2.63 -9.47 3.54
C GLY A 33 -3.95 -9.41 2.82
N ALA A 34 -5.03 -9.61 3.58
CA ALA A 34 -6.36 -9.24 3.14
C ALA A 34 -6.62 -7.77 3.48
N VAL A 35 -7.37 -7.08 2.63
CA VAL A 35 -7.84 -5.72 2.87
C VAL A 35 -9.36 -5.71 2.89
N ILE A 36 -9.93 -4.97 3.82
CA ILE A 36 -11.36 -4.70 3.90
C ILE A 36 -11.51 -3.18 3.92
N SER A 37 -12.30 -2.66 2.99
CA SER A 37 -12.68 -1.25 2.93
C SER A 37 -14.18 -1.18 3.21
N VAL A 38 -14.53 -0.44 4.25
CA VAL A 38 -15.91 -0.20 4.70
C VAL A 38 -16.19 1.28 4.53
N GLY A 39 -16.66 1.62 3.33
CA GLY A 39 -17.02 2.97 2.93
C GLY A 39 -18.46 3.04 2.45
N LEU A 40 -18.66 3.48 1.21
CA LEU A 40 -19.97 3.47 0.54
C LEU A 40 -20.40 2.07 0.11
N GLN A 41 -19.42 1.18 -0.12
CA GLN A 41 -19.62 -0.23 -0.47
C GLN A 41 -18.69 -1.09 0.39
N GLU A 42 -19.08 -2.34 0.63
CA GLU A 42 -18.22 -3.33 1.29
C GLU A 42 -17.28 -3.94 0.25
N GLU A 43 -15.98 -3.68 0.40
CA GLU A 43 -14.96 -4.12 -0.53
C GLU A 43 -14.00 -5.03 0.22
N VAL A 44 -13.77 -6.22 -0.32
CA VAL A 44 -12.79 -7.17 0.23
C VAL A 44 -11.70 -7.40 -0.81
N GLY A 45 -10.47 -7.59 -0.39
CA GLY A 45 -9.37 -7.65 -1.32
C GLY A 45 -8.13 -8.30 -0.76
N PHE A 46 -7.09 -8.32 -1.58
CA PHE A 46 -5.73 -8.60 -1.12
C PHE A 46 -4.84 -7.37 -1.29
N ASN A 47 -3.87 -7.26 -0.40
CA ASN A 47 -2.89 -6.19 -0.33
C ASN A 47 -1.49 -6.76 -0.48
N ILE A 48 -0.66 -6.06 -1.26
CA ILE A 48 0.79 -6.22 -1.31
C ILE A 48 1.38 -4.88 -0.92
N ARG A 49 2.27 -4.87 0.07
CA ARG A 49 2.92 -3.66 0.59
C ARG A 49 4.43 -3.83 0.60
N SER A 50 5.14 -2.79 0.20
CA SER A 50 6.56 -2.62 0.47
C SER A 50 6.77 -1.32 1.23
N GLN A 51 7.61 -1.36 2.26
CA GLN A 51 7.89 -0.23 3.11
C GLN A 51 9.41 -0.09 3.27
N PHE A 52 9.96 1.08 3.00
CA PHE A 52 11.34 1.42 3.31
C PHE A 52 11.38 2.41 4.47
N THR A 53 12.00 2.02 5.58
CA THR A 53 12.23 2.88 6.75
C THR A 53 13.68 3.36 6.73
N SER A 54 13.88 4.68 6.69
CA SER A 54 15.22 5.27 6.76
C SER A 54 16.02 4.81 7.98
N SER A 55 17.35 4.88 7.89
CA SER A 55 18.29 4.43 8.93
C SER A 55 18.12 5.17 10.25
N THR A 56 17.73 6.45 10.19
CA THR A 56 17.40 7.26 11.38
C THR A 56 16.02 6.93 11.97
N LYS A 57 15.25 6.06 11.32
CA LYS A 57 13.86 5.67 11.65
C LYS A 57 12.89 6.85 11.73
N LYS A 58 13.24 7.99 11.13
CA LYS A 58 12.43 9.22 11.11
C LYS A 58 11.49 9.28 9.92
N SER A 59 11.87 8.69 8.80
CA SER A 59 11.07 8.71 7.57
C SER A 59 10.82 7.31 7.06
N THR A 60 9.64 7.11 6.47
CA THR A 60 9.19 5.85 5.92
C THR A 60 8.51 6.10 4.58
N TYR A 61 8.92 5.37 3.56
CA TYR A 61 8.31 5.36 2.24
C TYR A 61 7.50 4.07 2.09
N ILE A 62 6.29 4.17 1.57
CA ILE A 62 5.37 3.03 1.46
C ILE A 62 4.86 2.97 0.02
N VAL A 63 4.85 1.76 -0.53
CA VAL A 63 4.24 1.45 -1.82
C VAL A 63 3.27 0.30 -1.60
N GLU A 64 2.06 0.45 -2.09
CA GLU A 64 0.97 -0.49 -1.90
C GLU A 64 0.27 -0.79 -3.21
N TYR A 65 -0.06 -2.06 -3.39
CA TYR A 65 -0.97 -2.52 -4.42
C TYR A 65 -2.12 -3.26 -3.73
N ASN A 66 -3.34 -2.87 -4.04
CA ASN A 66 -4.53 -3.58 -3.60
C ASN A 66 -5.31 -4.05 -4.81
N ARG A 67 -5.97 -5.20 -4.66
CA ARG A 67 -7.02 -5.62 -5.57
C ARG A 67 -8.27 -5.91 -4.77
N PHE A 68 -9.33 -5.17 -5.11
CA PHE A 68 -10.60 -5.23 -4.42
C PHE A 68 -11.63 -6.00 -5.25
N PHE A 69 -12.54 -6.66 -4.55
CA PHE A 69 -13.69 -7.37 -5.05
C PHE A 69 -14.92 -6.75 -4.38
N ILE A 70 -15.75 -6.12 -5.19
CA ILE A 70 -17.02 -5.55 -4.78
C ILE A 70 -18.10 -6.56 -5.11
N LYS A 71 -18.88 -6.95 -4.11
CA LYS A 71 -20.03 -7.83 -4.33
C LYS A 71 -21.29 -6.99 -4.49
N GLU A 72 -21.67 -6.69 -5.72
CA GLU A 72 -23.01 -6.20 -6.03
C GLU A 72 -23.95 -7.38 -6.33
N PHE A 73 -25.24 -7.20 -6.06
CA PHE A 73 -26.27 -8.26 -5.99
C PHE A 73 -26.21 -9.33 -7.11
N GLU A 74 -25.85 -8.94 -8.34
CA GLU A 74 -25.76 -9.84 -9.49
C GLU A 74 -24.39 -9.81 -10.21
N ASN A 75 -23.46 -8.95 -9.80
CA ASN A 75 -22.17 -8.80 -10.48
C ASN A 75 -21.02 -8.58 -9.48
N THR A 76 -19.87 -9.21 -9.73
CA THR A 76 -18.66 -8.96 -8.94
C THR A 76 -17.77 -8.00 -9.70
N GLU A 77 -17.67 -6.77 -9.21
CA GLU A 77 -16.73 -5.80 -9.77
C GLU A 77 -15.36 -5.97 -9.14
N VAL A 78 -14.33 -5.68 -9.92
CA VAL A 78 -12.95 -5.84 -9.50
C VAL A 78 -12.16 -4.66 -10.00
N TYR A 79 -11.40 -4.04 -9.11
CA TYR A 79 -10.50 -2.95 -9.44
C TYR A 79 -9.20 -3.05 -8.66
N ASN A 80 -8.23 -2.27 -9.10
CA ASN A 80 -6.87 -2.25 -8.63
C ASN A 80 -6.54 -0.84 -8.12
N ASP A 81 -5.93 -0.79 -6.94
CA ASP A 81 -5.39 0.43 -6.37
C ASP A 81 -3.89 0.36 -6.28
N PHE A 82 -3.25 1.47 -6.62
CA PHE A 82 -1.83 1.66 -6.40
C PHE A 82 -1.62 2.91 -5.55
N GLY A 83 -0.99 2.71 -4.38
CA GLY A 83 -0.72 3.74 -3.41
C GLY A 83 0.77 3.98 -3.23
N VAL A 84 1.16 5.25 -3.12
CA VAL A 84 2.47 5.66 -2.64
C VAL A 84 2.30 6.64 -1.49
N ALA A 85 3.09 6.47 -0.43
CA ALA A 85 3.04 7.34 0.72
C ALA A 85 4.42 7.61 1.31
N TYR A 86 4.54 8.77 1.94
CA TYR A 86 5.70 9.21 2.69
C TYR A 86 5.27 9.65 4.08
N ASN A 87 5.79 8.99 5.10
CA ASN A 87 5.51 9.25 6.50
C ASN A 87 6.77 9.76 7.20
N VAL A 88 6.59 10.70 8.13
CA VAL A 88 7.62 11.23 9.02
C VAL A 88 7.16 11.05 10.46
N ARG A 89 8.07 10.61 11.33
CA ARG A 89 7.87 10.55 12.77
C ARG A 89 7.92 11.95 13.36
N LEU A 90 6.82 12.38 13.95
CA LEU A 90 6.68 13.67 14.59
C LEU A 90 7.11 13.61 16.06
N ILE A 91 6.66 12.57 16.77
CA ILE A 91 6.92 12.36 18.20
C ILE A 91 7.28 10.90 18.45
N HIS A 92 8.23 10.68 19.35
CA HIS A 92 8.60 9.35 19.83
C HIS A 92 8.74 9.37 21.35
N TRP A 93 7.99 8.52 22.04
CA TRP A 93 8.13 8.31 23.47
C TRP A 93 8.11 6.81 23.73
N GLU A 94 9.27 6.25 24.08
CA GLU A 94 9.46 4.83 24.36
C GLU A 94 8.92 3.94 23.22
N SER A 95 7.84 3.20 23.45
CA SER A 95 7.20 2.32 22.45
C SER A 95 6.17 3.04 21.58
N LEU A 96 5.75 4.25 21.95
CA LEU A 96 4.76 5.03 21.21
C LEU A 96 5.44 5.93 20.18
N SER A 97 4.91 5.92 18.95
CA SER A 97 5.33 6.85 17.90
C SER A 97 4.12 7.47 17.24
N VAL A 98 4.16 8.79 17.04
CA VAL A 98 3.19 9.51 16.23
C VAL A 98 3.85 9.85 14.90
N THR A 99 3.25 9.40 13.81
CA THR A 99 3.70 9.65 12.45
C THR A 99 2.65 10.44 11.69
N GLY A 100 3.08 11.48 10.97
CA GLY A 100 2.26 12.17 9.97
C GLY A 100 2.83 11.93 8.59
N GLY A 101 2.00 11.98 7.55
CA GLY A 101 2.46 11.70 6.21
C GLY A 101 1.53 12.21 5.14
N ILE A 102 2.01 12.11 3.91
CA ILE A 102 1.27 12.41 2.69
C ILE A 102 1.32 11.18 1.78
N GLY A 103 0.27 10.97 1.02
CA GLY A 103 0.21 9.89 0.05
C GLY A 103 -0.74 10.20 -1.08
N TYR A 104 -0.59 9.41 -2.13
CA TYR A 104 -1.46 9.43 -3.29
C TYR A 104 -1.86 8.00 -3.62
N VAL A 105 -3.15 7.81 -3.90
CA VAL A 105 -3.71 6.54 -4.36
C VAL A 105 -4.37 6.80 -5.71
N GLY A 106 -3.95 6.04 -6.72
CA GLY A 106 -4.65 5.95 -7.99
C GLY A 106 -5.37 4.61 -8.09
N ASN A 107 -6.57 4.61 -8.67
CA ASN A 107 -7.33 3.41 -8.93
C ASN A 107 -7.80 3.35 -10.38
N ASP A 108 -8.04 2.13 -10.87
CA ASP A 108 -8.65 1.89 -12.18
C ASP A 108 -10.15 1.59 -12.06
N TYR A 109 -10.77 1.96 -10.93
CA TYR A 109 -12.21 1.81 -10.75
C TYR A 109 -12.93 2.70 -11.77
N GLU A 110 -13.59 2.08 -12.74
CA GLU A 110 -14.52 2.79 -13.60
C GLU A 110 -15.65 3.29 -12.71
N VAL A 111 -15.67 4.60 -12.44
CA VAL A 111 -16.78 5.25 -11.75
C VAL A 111 -18.04 4.90 -12.54
N LEU A 112 -18.77 3.89 -12.04
CA LEU A 112 -19.99 3.43 -12.64
C LEU A 112 -20.89 4.64 -12.79
N SER A 113 -21.16 5.02 -14.03
CA SER A 113 -22.25 5.94 -14.43
C SER A 113 -23.65 5.46 -14.03
N LYS A 114 -23.76 4.48 -13.13
CA LYS A 114 -24.96 3.80 -12.66
C LYS A 114 -25.13 3.77 -11.14
N ALA A 115 -24.11 4.10 -10.36
CA ALA A 115 -24.33 4.39 -8.95
C ALA A 115 -24.83 5.82 -8.88
N GLU A 116 -26.14 5.99 -8.63
CA GLU A 116 -26.72 7.29 -8.31
C GLU A 116 -25.84 7.98 -7.26
N ASP A 117 -25.40 9.17 -7.64
CA ASP A 117 -24.49 10.09 -6.97
C ASP A 117 -24.59 10.03 -5.44
N THR A 118 -23.60 9.41 -4.79
CA THR A 118 -23.37 9.57 -3.34
C THR A 118 -21.92 9.95 -3.03
N SER A 119 -21.30 10.68 -3.97
CA SER A 119 -20.03 11.37 -3.75
C SER A 119 -20.22 12.58 -2.83
N ASN A 120 -20.60 12.33 -1.57
CA ASN A 120 -20.44 13.34 -0.53
C ASN A 120 -18.94 13.45 -0.22
N LEU A 121 -18.39 14.63 -0.48
CA LEU A 121 -17.06 15.04 -0.09
C LEU A 121 -16.90 14.87 1.44
N PHE A 122 -16.20 13.83 1.90
CA PHE A 122 -15.88 13.67 3.31
C PHE A 122 -14.48 14.23 3.59
N PHE A 123 -14.44 15.41 4.21
CA PHE A 123 -13.25 15.86 4.94
C PHE A 123 -13.14 15.07 6.25
N PHE A 124 -12.14 14.20 6.37
CA PHE A 124 -11.82 13.59 7.66
C PHE A 124 -11.10 14.60 8.56
N TYR A 125 -11.86 15.29 9.41
CA TYR A 125 -11.35 15.99 10.58
C TYR A 125 -11.54 15.09 11.80
N ARG A 126 -10.46 14.57 12.40
CA ARG A 126 -10.54 13.83 13.67
C ARG A 126 -10.00 14.71 14.78
N LYS A 127 -10.90 15.14 15.67
CA LYS A 127 -10.61 15.87 16.91
C LYS A 127 -10.28 14.86 18.02
N PHE A 128 -9.32 15.24 18.87
CA PHE A 128 -8.67 14.48 19.95
C PHE A 128 -9.58 13.58 20.79
#